data_AF-A0A7H4PNR1-F1
#
_entry.id   AF-A0A7H4PNR1-F1
#
_cell.length_a   1.000
_cell.length_b   1.000
_cell.length_c   1.000
_cell.angle_alpha   90.00
_cell.angle_beta   90.00
_cell.angle_gamma   90.00
#
_symmetry.space_group_name_H-M   'P 1'
#
loop_
_entity.id
_entity.type
_entity.pdbx_description
1 polymer ?
#
loop_
_entity_poly.entity_id
_entity_poly.type
_entity_poly.pdbx_seq_one_letter_code
_entity_poly.pdbx_strand_id
1 'polypeptide(L)' 'MVVEFSEPLLTLLSSTRQGMTAGEVAAHFGWSLEEARKALEQLFSTGALRKRSSRYRLKN' A
#
# COMPACT_ATOMS: atom_id res chain seq x y z
N MET A 1 17.97 -0.25 -2.88
CA MET A 1 17.39 -1.03 -1.76
C MET A 1 16.00 -0.49 -1.47
N VAL A 2 14.94 -1.13 -1.98
CA VAL A 2 13.55 -0.64 -1.88
C VAL A 2 12.58 -1.75 -1.44
N VAL A 3 13.08 -2.90 -0.99
CA VAL A 3 12.30 -4.15 -1.10
C VAL A 3 11.75 -4.68 0.23
N GLU A 4 12.17 -4.16 1.38
CA GLU A 4 11.81 -4.82 2.65
C GLU A 4 10.32 -4.74 3.01
N PHE A 5 9.62 -3.70 2.56
CA PHE A 5 8.20 -3.49 2.91
C PHE A 5 7.24 -3.72 1.76
N SER A 6 7.74 -3.91 0.53
CA SER A 6 6.88 -4.07 -0.64
C SER A 6 6.15 -5.41 -0.65
N GLU A 7 6.80 -6.52 -0.28
CA GLU A 7 6.18 -7.85 -0.38
C GLU A 7 5.05 -8.08 0.63
N PRO A 8 5.19 -7.72 1.93
CA PRO A 8 4.11 -7.84 2.89
C PRO A 8 2.93 -6.93 2.55
N LEU A 9 3.21 -5.71 2.09
CA LEU A 9 2.19 -4.75 1.69
C LEU A 9 1.43 -5.19 0.44
N LEU A 10 2.13 -5.72 -0.56
CA LEU A 10 1.51 -6.29 -1.77
C LEU A 10 0.65 -7.51 -1.44
N THR A 11 1.09 -8.37 -0.51
CA THR A 11 0.31 -9.52 -0.03
C THR A 11 -0.96 -9.06 0.69
N LEU A 12 -0.87 -8.05 1.55
CA LEU A 12 -2.03 -7.49 2.21
C LEU A 12 -3.02 -6.88 1.20
N LEU A 13 -2.52 -6.12 0.23
CA LEU A 13 -3.35 -5.51 -0.82
C LEU A 13 -3.92 -6.53 -1.81
N SER A 14 -3.30 -7.69 -1.99
CA SER A 14 -3.84 -8.80 -2.79
C SER A 14 -5.04 -9.47 -2.13
N SER A 15 -4.99 -9.60 -0.80
CA SER A 15 -6.11 -10.11 -0.01
C SER A 15 -7.30 -9.12 0.03
N THR A 16 -7.03 -7.82 -0.11
CA THR A 16 -8.04 -6.77 -0.01
C THR A 16 -8.43 -6.22 -1.38
N ARG A 17 -9.39 -6.87 -2.05
CA ARG A 17 -9.87 -6.49 -3.41
C ARG A 17 -10.37 -5.05 -3.53
N GLN A 18 -10.93 -4.48 -2.47
CA GLN A 18 -11.42 -3.09 -2.49
C GLN A 18 -10.27 -2.07 -2.41
N GLY A 19 -9.09 -2.52 -1.98
CA GLY A 19 -7.92 -1.70 -1.64
C GLY A 19 -7.92 -1.23 -0.19
N MET A 20 -6.83 -0.59 0.21
CA MET A 20 -6.65 -0.01 1.55
C MET A 20 -6.19 1.45 1.48
N THR A 21 -6.57 2.22 2.47
CA THR A 21 -6.11 3.58 2.72
C THR A 21 -4.78 3.54 3.48
N ALA A 22 -4.03 4.65 3.46
CA ALA A 22 -2.79 4.76 4.24
C ALA A 22 -3.02 4.55 5.75
N GLY A 23 -4.18 4.95 6.28
CA GLY A 23 -4.52 4.74 7.69
C GLY A 23 -4.77 3.27 8.03
N GLU A 24 -5.49 2.54 7.18
CA GLU A 24 -5.71 1.10 7.36
C GLU A 24 -4.39 0.32 7.29
N VAL A 25 -3.49 0.71 6.38
CA VAL A 25 -2.14 0.12 6.27
C VAL A 25 -1.28 0.46 7.49
N ALA A 26 -1.28 1.72 7.93
CA ALA A 26 -0.55 2.16 9.12
C ALA A 26 -0.98 1.37 10.37
N ALA A 27 -2.28 1.21 10.58
CA ALA A 27 -2.82 0.42 11.69
C ALA A 27 -2.44 -1.07 11.60
N HIS A 28 -2.40 -1.63 10.39
CA HIS A 28 -2.05 -3.04 10.18
C HIS A 28 -0.57 -3.32 10.48
N PHE A 29 0.34 -2.43 10.07
CA PHE A 29 1.78 -2.63 10.23
C PHE A 29 2.39 -1.92 11.45
N GLY A 30 1.60 -1.18 12.22
CA GLY A 30 2.10 -0.35 13.32
C GLY A 30 2.98 0.81 12.85
N TRP A 31 2.80 1.26 11.61
CA TRP A 31 3.57 2.36 11.03
C TRP A 31 2.96 3.71 11.36
N SER A 32 3.77 4.76 11.24
CA SER A 32 3.23 6.10 11.12
C SER A 32 2.43 6.26 9.81
N LEU A 33 1.50 7.21 9.79
CA LEU A 33 0.70 7.50 8.60
C LEU A 33 1.59 7.90 7.40
N GLU A 34 2.69 8.60 7.67
CA GLU A 34 3.64 9.05 6.65
C GLU A 34 4.41 7.88 6.03
N GLU A 35 4.86 6.92 6.84
CA GLU A 35 5.53 5.69 6.36
C GLU A 35 4.59 4.87 5.47
N ALA A 36 3.35 4.66 5.92
CA ALA A 36 2.35 3.95 5.12
C ALA A 36 2.04 4.67 3.82
N ARG A 37 1.91 6.00 3.86
CA ARG A 37 1.69 6.81 2.65
C ARG A 37 2.87 6.69 1.69
N LYS A 38 4.10 6.79 2.18
CA LYS A 38 5.31 6.70 1.36
C LYS A 38 5.44 5.33 0.70
N ALA A 39 5.19 4.23 1.43
CA ALA A 39 5.20 2.88 0.88
C ALA A 39 4.14 2.70 -0.22
N LEU A 40 2.93 3.18 0.02
CA LEU A 40 1.83 3.12 -0.95
C LEU A 40 2.10 3.96 -2.20
N GLU A 41 2.59 5.19 -2.04
CA GLU A 41 2.94 6.07 -3.16
C GLU A 41 4.13 5.52 -3.96
N GLN A 42 5.09 4.86 -3.29
CA GLN A 42 6.20 4.19 -3.97
C GLN A 42 5.71 3.04 -4.84
N LEU A 43 4.84 2.16 -4.31
CA LEU A 43 4.24 1.07 -5.08
C LEU A 43 3.27 1.56 -6.18
N PHE A 44 2.62 2.70 -5.97
CA PHE A 44 1.84 3.37 -7.00
C PHE A 44 2.74 3.89 -8.13
N SER A 45 3.86 4.51 -7.78
CA SER A 45 4.84 5.06 -8.74
C SER A 45 5.53 3.98 -9.56
N THR A 46 5.72 2.77 -9.02
CA THR A 46 6.22 1.61 -9.78
C THR A 46 5.17 0.97 -10.68
N GLY A 47 3.90 1.41 -10.60
CA GLY A 47 2.80 0.88 -11.40
C GLY A 47 2.16 -0.38 -10.85
N ALA A 48 2.57 -0.85 -9.67
CA ALA A 48 1.99 -2.04 -9.02
C ALA A 48 0.58 -1.78 -8.46
N LEU A 49 0.30 -0.53 -8.06
CA LEU A 49 -0.99 -0.13 -7.50
C LEU A 49 -1.78 0.79 -8.43
N ARG A 50 -3.10 0.79 -8.26
CA ARG A 50 -4.00 1.85 -8.73
C ARG A 50 -4.59 2.57 -7.53
N LYS A 51 -4.65 3.90 -7.63
CA LYS A 51 -5.29 4.76 -6.65
C LYS A 51 -6.71 5.11 -7.09
N ARG A 52 -7.69 4.96 -6.20
CA ARG A 52 -9.06 5.51 -6.35
C ARG A 52 -9.36 6.33 -5.12
N SER A 53 -9.39 7.66 -5.29
CA SER A 53 -9.52 8.62 -4.19
C SER A 53 -8.40 8.43 -3.15
N SER A 54 -8.73 8.03 -1.92
CA SER A 54 -7.77 7.78 -0.84
C SER A 54 -7.28 6.33 -0.75
N ARG A 55 -7.83 5.43 -1.57
CA ARG A 55 -7.63 3.98 -1.45
C ARG A 55 -6.73 3.44 -2.56
N TYR A 56 -5.79 2.58 -2.19
CA TYR A 56 -4.82 1.92 -3.06
C TYR A 56 -5.16 0.45 -3.17
N ARG A 57 -5.16 -0.09 -4.39
CA ARG A 57 -5.38 -1.52 -4.64
C ARG A 57 -4.40 -2.03 -5.69
N LEU A 58 -4.18 -3.34 -5.71
CA LEU A 58 -3.41 -3.95 -6.80
C LEU A 58 -4.02 -3.62 -8.16
N LYS A 59 -3.13 -3.34 -9.10
CA LYS A 59 -3.47 -3.29 -10.52
C LYS A 59 -3.63 -4.73 -10.99
N ASN A 60 -4.88 -5.20 -11.10
CA ASN A 60 -5.18 -6.35 -11.97
C ASN A 60 -4.82 -6.00 -13.42
#